data_AF-A0A4R6YGY0-F1
#
_entry.id   AF-A0A4R6YGY0-F1
#
_cell.length_a   1.000
_cell.length_b   1.000
_cell.length_c   1.000
_cell.angle_alpha   90.00
_cell.angle_beta   90.00
_cell.angle_gamma   90.00
#
_symmetry.space_group_name_H-M   'P 1'
#
loop_
_entity.id
_entity.type
_entity.pdbx_description
1 polymer ?
#
loop_
_entity_poly.entity_id
_entity_poly.type
_entity_poly.pdbx_seq_one_letter_code
_entity_poly.pdbx_strand_id
1 'polypeptide(L)'
;MMLDAGTTPGGQAVMQETFAKISAGRAIRDMSLPAAGKHVAGLRRQYGDKPTESELRTLAFAEKMVAEKRRAISTDSVSYAESQGIVPQTPLLTDAATAEDMSTIMSARAKAAEQAAVELGAPVRYLKAGEAAALGKAIRSNPEAGAAMAGAIVAGAGSAAPQVLSEFGQDAPMIAEAGAIIAGDGSAQAAEDVILGYGKGPDGKAFKDLKPAVAGENFRQVAGDALALAGKDRARIANAAAAISRKRISELGLDPESGEAIEIHAQAVQEAAGAVFDRGVQFGGFTSVGGSWISSGDKVMIPSAIRADLFEDVLQAITDEDLAVLPVKPKAGIGSRAVGFGLAPVVERVERSMAATLRDARPVAVAGGFAFALGDPASPDPQWIMGSDGNPYVLDVVALRDRLAPRVPGAFR
;
A
#
# COMPACT_ATOMS: atom_id res chain seq x y z
N MET A 1 18.41 -48.28 -14.13
CA MET A 1 19.67 -48.27 -14.91
C MET A 1 20.80 -48.16 -13.89
N MET A 2 21.37 -49.29 -13.47
CA MET A 2 22.54 -49.33 -12.58
C MET A 2 23.77 -48.97 -13.42
N LEU A 3 24.44 -47.87 -13.11
CA LEU A 3 25.69 -47.49 -13.75
C LEU A 3 26.80 -48.44 -13.26
N ASP A 4 27.43 -49.17 -14.18
CA ASP A 4 28.49 -50.14 -13.90
C ASP A 4 29.81 -49.41 -13.60
N ALA A 5 30.01 -49.02 -12.34
CA ALA A 5 31.17 -48.26 -11.88
C ALA A 5 32.34 -49.13 -11.38
N GLY A 6 32.27 -50.44 -11.59
CA GLY A 6 33.28 -51.40 -11.12
C GLY A 6 34.58 -51.39 -11.93
N THR A 7 34.59 -50.82 -13.13
CA THR A 7 35.69 -51.01 -14.11
C THR A 7 36.55 -49.77 -14.40
N THR A 8 36.19 -48.60 -13.85
CA THR A 8 36.90 -47.33 -14.11
C THR A 8 37.56 -46.79 -12.83
N PRO A 9 38.87 -46.46 -12.82
CA PRO A 9 39.53 -45.82 -11.67
C PRO A 9 38.79 -44.55 -11.23
N GLY A 10 38.38 -44.49 -9.96
CA GLY A 10 37.61 -43.36 -9.41
C GLY A 10 36.08 -43.42 -9.60
N GLY A 11 35.54 -44.43 -10.29
CA GLY A 11 34.10 -44.55 -10.57
C GLY A 11 33.22 -44.59 -9.32
N GLN A 12 33.66 -45.25 -8.25
CA GLN A 12 32.93 -45.31 -6.97
C GLN A 12 32.83 -43.94 -6.28
N ALA A 13 33.88 -43.13 -6.32
CA ALA A 13 33.88 -41.79 -5.73
C ALA A 13 32.95 -40.83 -6.49
N VAL A 14 32.94 -40.92 -7.83
CA VAL A 14 32.03 -40.15 -8.69
C VAL A 14 30.57 -40.55 -8.45
N MET A 15 30.28 -41.84 -8.26
CA MET A 15 28.93 -42.29 -7.91
C MET A 15 28.48 -41.76 -6.55
N GLN A 16 29.34 -41.84 -5.53
CA GLN A 16 29.02 -41.33 -4.18
C GLN A 16 28.75 -39.82 -4.19
N GLU A 17 29.58 -39.03 -4.88
CA GLU A 17 29.36 -37.59 -5.07
C GLU A 17 28.01 -37.33 -5.77
N THR A 18 27.71 -38.11 -6.81
CA THR A 18 26.46 -37.98 -7.57
C THR A 18 25.24 -38.29 -6.71
N PHE A 19 25.26 -39.37 -5.94
CA PHE A 19 24.17 -39.70 -5.01
C PHE A 19 24.01 -38.65 -3.91
N ALA A 20 25.11 -38.12 -3.38
CA ALA A 20 25.08 -37.05 -2.39
C ALA A 20 24.43 -35.78 -2.96
N LYS A 21 24.78 -35.39 -4.20
CA LYS A 21 24.15 -34.26 -4.91
C LYS A 21 22.67 -34.50 -5.19
N ILE A 22 22.28 -35.70 -5.64
CA ILE A 22 20.87 -36.05 -5.86
C ILE A 22 20.08 -35.96 -4.56
N SER A 23 20.62 -36.51 -3.47
CA SER A 23 19.99 -36.49 -2.15
C SER A 23 19.83 -35.05 -1.62
N ALA A 24 20.89 -34.25 -1.68
CA ALA A 24 20.86 -32.85 -1.27
C ALA A 24 19.87 -32.04 -2.13
N GLY A 25 19.88 -32.23 -3.45
CA GLY A 25 18.97 -31.57 -4.37
C GLY A 25 17.51 -31.90 -4.08
N ARG A 26 17.17 -33.18 -3.84
CA ARG A 26 15.82 -33.60 -3.47
C ARG A 26 15.39 -32.99 -2.13
N ALA A 27 16.26 -33.05 -1.12
CA ALA A 27 15.98 -32.46 0.19
C ALA A 27 15.70 -30.95 0.09
N ILE A 28 16.56 -30.19 -0.61
CA ILE A 28 16.39 -28.75 -0.79
C ILE A 28 15.10 -28.39 -1.55
N ARG A 29 14.75 -29.19 -2.56
CA ARG A 29 13.51 -29.01 -3.32
C ARG A 29 12.29 -29.15 -2.43
N ASP A 30 12.26 -30.17 -1.57
CA ASP A 30 11.09 -30.51 -0.76
C ASP A 30 10.99 -29.67 0.54
N MET A 31 12.06 -28.99 0.96
CA MET A 31 12.10 -28.12 2.15
C MET A 31 11.59 -26.69 1.89
N SER A 32 11.06 -26.01 2.91
CA SER A 32 10.88 -24.55 2.85
C SER A 32 12.22 -23.83 2.70
N LEU A 33 12.22 -22.57 2.24
CA LEU A 33 13.45 -21.82 2.03
C LEU A 33 14.30 -21.67 3.31
N PRO A 34 13.72 -21.39 4.50
CA PRO A 34 14.48 -21.39 5.75
C PRO A 34 15.05 -22.77 6.11
N ALA A 35 14.29 -23.84 5.90
CA ALA A 35 14.73 -25.20 6.20
C ALA A 35 15.86 -25.65 5.26
N ALA A 36 15.78 -25.33 3.97
CA ALA A 36 16.84 -25.59 3.01
C ALA A 36 18.14 -24.84 3.36
N GLY A 37 18.03 -23.59 3.83
CA GLY A 37 19.16 -22.83 4.36
C GLY A 37 19.79 -23.49 5.59
N LYS A 38 18.99 -23.97 6.54
CA LYS A 38 19.46 -24.73 7.71
C LYS A 38 20.12 -26.05 7.30
N HIS A 39 19.61 -26.74 6.29
CA HIS A 39 20.19 -27.97 5.78
C HIS A 39 21.60 -27.74 5.22
N VAL A 40 21.78 -26.73 4.36
CA VAL A 40 23.10 -26.36 3.83
C VAL A 40 24.07 -25.94 4.94
N ALA A 41 23.60 -25.16 5.93
CA ALA A 41 24.41 -24.81 7.09
C ALA A 41 24.81 -26.05 7.93
N GLY A 42 23.92 -27.05 8.02
CA GLY A 42 24.20 -28.35 8.63
C GLY A 42 25.28 -29.13 7.88
N LEU A 43 25.19 -29.22 6.55
CA LEU A 43 26.22 -29.85 5.71
C LEU A 43 27.60 -29.19 5.91
N ARG A 44 27.64 -27.85 5.94
CA ARG A 44 28.89 -27.11 6.20
C ARG A 44 29.49 -27.47 7.57
N ARG A 45 28.67 -27.60 8.61
CA ARG A 45 29.15 -28.02 9.94
C ARG A 45 29.61 -29.46 9.95
N GLN A 46 28.91 -30.35 9.25
CA GLN A 46 29.25 -31.77 9.16
C GLN A 46 30.61 -31.99 8.49
N TYR A 47 30.91 -31.25 7.43
CA TYR A 47 32.18 -31.37 6.72
C TYR A 47 33.38 -30.76 7.48
N GLY A 48 33.12 -29.90 8.46
CA GLY A 48 34.14 -29.35 9.36
C GLY A 48 35.23 -28.51 8.66
N ASP A 49 36.39 -28.40 9.28
CA ASP A 49 37.48 -27.50 8.83
C ASP A 49 38.38 -28.09 7.74
N LYS A 50 38.23 -29.38 7.44
CA LYS A 50 39.05 -30.09 6.43
C LYS A 50 38.18 -30.97 5.51
N PRO A 51 37.23 -30.37 4.77
CA PRO A 51 36.37 -31.11 3.86
C PRO A 51 37.19 -31.71 2.70
N THR A 52 36.78 -32.89 2.23
CA THR A 52 37.30 -33.45 0.99
C THR A 52 36.83 -32.64 -0.22
N GLU A 53 37.53 -32.73 -1.35
CA GLU A 53 37.10 -32.03 -2.58
C GLU A 53 35.68 -32.42 -3.03
N SER A 54 35.30 -33.69 -2.85
CA SER A 54 33.96 -34.19 -3.17
C SER A 54 32.88 -33.56 -2.28
N GLU A 55 33.15 -33.40 -0.99
CA GLU A 55 32.27 -32.72 -0.05
C GLU A 55 32.15 -31.23 -0.36
N LEU A 56 33.26 -30.56 -0.71
CA LEU A 56 33.24 -29.17 -1.18
C LEU A 56 32.37 -29.00 -2.44
N ARG A 57 32.50 -29.91 -3.43
CA ARG A 57 31.65 -29.88 -4.64
C ARG A 57 30.18 -30.15 -4.34
N THR A 58 29.89 -31.00 -3.37
CA THR A 58 28.51 -31.28 -2.92
C THR A 58 27.92 -30.09 -2.17
N LEU A 59 28.69 -29.46 -1.28
CA LEU A 59 28.29 -28.24 -0.58
C LEU A 59 28.03 -27.09 -1.56
N ALA A 60 28.94 -26.85 -2.50
CA ALA A 60 28.78 -25.82 -3.52
C ALA A 60 27.54 -26.05 -4.39
N PHE A 61 27.25 -27.32 -4.73
CA PHE A 61 26.02 -27.69 -5.43
C PHE A 61 24.78 -27.38 -4.58
N ALA A 62 24.77 -27.76 -3.30
CA ALA A 62 23.66 -27.52 -2.39
C ALA A 62 23.42 -26.00 -2.16
N GLU A 63 24.48 -25.22 -2.00
CA GLU A 63 24.42 -23.75 -1.91
C GLU A 63 23.81 -23.13 -3.17
N LYS A 64 24.26 -23.58 -4.35
CA LYS A 64 23.72 -23.15 -5.64
C LYS A 64 22.22 -23.46 -5.75
N MET A 65 21.80 -24.66 -5.36
CA MET A 65 20.38 -25.06 -5.36
C MET A 65 19.53 -24.17 -4.45
N VAL A 66 20.01 -23.84 -3.25
CA VAL A 66 19.30 -22.90 -2.35
C VAL A 66 19.23 -21.49 -2.96
N ALA A 67 20.30 -21.03 -3.59
CA ALA A 67 20.31 -19.73 -4.27
C ALA A 67 19.33 -19.68 -5.45
N GLU A 68 19.29 -20.72 -6.28
CA GLU A 68 18.34 -20.86 -7.39
C GLU A 68 16.90 -20.91 -6.88
N LYS A 69 16.63 -21.70 -5.83
CA LYS A 69 15.32 -21.76 -5.19
C LYS A 69 14.89 -20.39 -4.65
N ARG A 70 15.78 -19.69 -3.92
CA ARG A 70 15.51 -18.34 -3.42
C ARG A 70 15.16 -17.39 -4.57
N ARG A 71 15.94 -17.42 -5.65
CA ARG A 71 15.70 -16.58 -6.83
C ARG A 71 14.34 -16.88 -7.43
N ALA A 72 14.02 -18.16 -7.69
CA ALA A 72 12.73 -18.57 -8.25
C ALA A 72 11.55 -18.08 -7.40
N ILE A 73 11.60 -18.30 -6.08
CA ILE A 73 10.54 -17.85 -5.15
C ILE A 73 10.42 -16.32 -5.12
N SER A 74 11.55 -15.61 -5.11
CA SER A 74 11.55 -14.14 -5.07
C SER A 74 11.02 -13.49 -6.37
N THR A 75 11.18 -14.19 -7.50
CA THR A 75 10.69 -13.75 -8.81
C THR A 75 9.23 -14.10 -9.00
N ASP A 76 8.81 -15.33 -8.67
CA ASP A 76 7.45 -15.83 -8.84
C ASP A 76 7.17 -16.94 -7.83
N SER A 77 6.71 -16.55 -6.64
CA SER A 77 6.43 -17.50 -5.56
C SER A 77 5.26 -18.42 -5.89
N VAL A 78 4.28 -17.91 -6.64
CA VAL A 78 3.05 -18.63 -6.96
C VAL A 78 3.32 -19.71 -7.99
N SER A 79 3.91 -19.36 -9.13
CA SER A 79 4.24 -20.36 -10.16
C SER A 79 5.25 -21.40 -9.64
N TYR A 80 6.17 -21.00 -8.75
CA TYR A 80 7.04 -21.96 -8.07
C TYR A 80 6.23 -22.96 -7.25
N ALA A 81 5.33 -22.48 -6.37
CA ALA A 81 4.49 -23.34 -5.55
C ALA A 81 3.55 -24.23 -6.37
N GLU A 82 2.94 -23.70 -7.42
CA GLU A 82 2.12 -24.44 -8.39
C GLU A 82 2.91 -25.58 -9.04
N SER A 83 4.15 -25.32 -9.48
CA SER A 83 5.02 -26.34 -10.10
C SER A 83 5.40 -27.47 -9.15
N GLN A 84 5.40 -27.20 -7.85
CA GLN A 84 5.65 -28.20 -6.80
C GLN A 84 4.36 -28.87 -6.30
N GLY A 85 3.18 -28.47 -6.81
CA GLY A 85 1.89 -28.98 -6.35
C GLY A 85 1.53 -28.55 -4.92
N ILE A 86 2.17 -27.52 -4.38
CA ILE A 86 1.90 -26.97 -3.04
C ILE A 86 0.54 -26.26 -3.03
N VAL A 87 0.23 -25.56 -4.12
CA VAL A 87 -1.02 -24.83 -4.33
C VAL A 87 -1.61 -25.19 -5.70
N PRO A 88 -2.94 -25.08 -5.88
CA PRO A 88 -3.56 -25.30 -7.19
C PRO A 88 -3.09 -24.27 -8.21
N GLN A 89 -3.01 -24.67 -9.48
CA GLN A 89 -2.77 -23.74 -10.57
C GLN A 89 -3.91 -22.73 -10.68
N THR A 90 -3.56 -21.47 -10.88
CA THR A 90 -4.56 -20.46 -11.24
C THR A 90 -4.19 -19.75 -12.55
N PRO A 91 -5.18 -19.28 -13.34
CA PRO A 91 -4.95 -18.64 -14.65
C PRO A 91 -4.18 -17.31 -14.56
N LEU A 92 -3.63 -16.83 -15.68
CA LEU A 92 -3.08 -15.47 -15.72
C LEU A 92 -4.22 -14.45 -15.67
N LEU A 93 -3.97 -13.27 -15.10
CA LEU A 93 -4.93 -12.16 -15.09
C LEU A 93 -5.30 -11.73 -16.51
N THR A 94 -4.39 -11.88 -17.48
CA THR A 94 -4.65 -11.60 -18.90
C THR A 94 -5.57 -12.61 -19.59
N ASP A 95 -5.85 -13.75 -18.95
CA ASP A 95 -6.79 -14.75 -19.47
C ASP A 95 -8.25 -14.39 -19.15
N ALA A 96 -8.46 -13.39 -18.29
CA ALA A 96 -9.80 -12.91 -17.93
C ALA A 96 -10.50 -12.26 -19.13
N ALA A 97 -11.68 -12.77 -19.48
CA ALA A 97 -12.52 -12.17 -20.52
C ALA A 97 -13.33 -10.97 -19.99
N THR A 98 -13.66 -11.00 -18.69
CA THR A 98 -14.45 -9.96 -18.01
C THR A 98 -13.79 -9.51 -16.70
N ALA A 99 -14.27 -8.39 -16.15
CA ALA A 99 -13.87 -7.93 -14.83
C ALA A 99 -14.24 -8.94 -13.71
N GLU A 100 -15.37 -9.65 -13.85
CA GLU A 100 -15.78 -10.67 -12.89
C GLU A 100 -14.84 -11.89 -12.91
N ASP A 101 -14.43 -12.33 -14.10
CA ASP A 101 -13.41 -13.38 -14.26
C ASP A 101 -12.09 -12.96 -13.63
N MET A 102 -11.67 -11.71 -13.85
CA MET A 102 -10.43 -11.17 -13.29
C MET A 102 -10.48 -11.13 -11.76
N SER A 103 -11.60 -10.71 -11.18
CA SER A 103 -11.81 -10.73 -9.72
C SER A 103 -11.76 -12.15 -9.16
N THR A 104 -12.39 -13.11 -9.85
CA THR A 104 -12.37 -14.53 -9.48
C THR A 104 -10.95 -15.11 -9.52
N ILE A 105 -10.20 -14.85 -10.60
CA ILE A 105 -8.81 -15.26 -10.75
C ILE A 105 -7.96 -14.66 -9.64
N MET A 106 -8.10 -13.36 -9.38
CA MET A 106 -7.33 -12.67 -8.34
C MET A 106 -7.68 -13.18 -6.93
N SER A 107 -8.94 -13.50 -6.65
CA SER A 107 -9.33 -14.08 -5.36
C SER A 107 -8.72 -15.46 -5.13
N ALA A 108 -8.75 -16.33 -6.14
CA ALA A 108 -8.07 -17.63 -6.09
C ALA A 108 -6.55 -17.47 -5.95
N ARG A 109 -5.97 -16.54 -6.71
CA ARG A 109 -4.54 -16.21 -6.71
C ARG A 109 -4.08 -15.71 -5.35
N ALA A 110 -4.83 -14.82 -4.71
CA ALA A 110 -4.49 -14.27 -3.39
C ALA A 110 -4.41 -15.37 -2.34
N LYS A 111 -5.40 -16.29 -2.31
CA LYS A 111 -5.37 -17.44 -1.40
C LYS A 111 -4.18 -18.37 -1.66
N ALA A 112 -3.89 -18.64 -2.94
CA ALA A 112 -2.74 -19.46 -3.32
C ALA A 112 -1.40 -18.79 -2.94
N ALA A 113 -1.28 -17.48 -3.12
CA ALA A 113 -0.08 -16.72 -2.76
C ALA A 113 0.18 -16.75 -1.26
N GLU A 114 -0.86 -16.56 -0.43
CA GLU A 114 -0.75 -16.62 1.03
C GLU A 114 -0.33 -18.01 1.51
N GLN A 115 -0.95 -19.07 0.97
CA GLN A 115 -0.55 -20.43 1.28
C GLN A 115 0.89 -20.73 0.82
N ALA A 116 1.26 -20.29 -0.38
CA ALA A 116 2.63 -20.45 -0.89
C ALA A 116 3.65 -19.73 0.01
N ALA A 117 3.35 -18.52 0.49
CA ALA A 117 4.23 -17.76 1.38
C ALA A 117 4.51 -18.51 2.68
N VAL A 118 3.48 -19.09 3.29
CA VAL A 118 3.58 -19.90 4.51
C VAL A 118 4.43 -21.15 4.27
N GLU A 119 4.08 -21.96 3.26
CA GLU A 119 4.76 -23.24 2.99
C GLU A 119 6.21 -23.06 2.53
N LEU A 120 6.47 -22.02 1.73
CA LEU A 120 7.81 -21.72 1.25
C LEU A 120 8.66 -20.96 2.27
N GLY A 121 8.05 -20.37 3.30
CA GLY A 121 8.72 -19.54 4.29
C GLY A 121 9.36 -18.30 3.67
N ALA A 122 8.60 -17.60 2.81
CA ALA A 122 9.05 -16.43 2.07
C ALA A 122 7.99 -15.30 2.10
N PRO A 123 8.36 -14.03 1.85
CA PRO A 123 7.39 -12.96 1.71
C PRO A 123 6.36 -13.29 0.62
N VAL A 124 5.09 -12.99 0.89
CA VAL A 124 4.00 -13.22 -0.07
C VAL A 124 4.20 -12.37 -1.32
N ARG A 125 4.00 -12.99 -2.48
CA ARG A 125 3.94 -12.33 -3.78
C ARG A 125 2.70 -12.82 -4.52
N TYR A 126 1.95 -11.89 -5.08
CA TYR A 126 0.64 -12.16 -5.67
C TYR A 126 0.69 -12.32 -7.17
N LEU A 127 1.48 -11.49 -7.86
CA LEU A 127 1.57 -11.51 -9.31
C LEU A 127 2.60 -12.56 -9.77
N LYS A 128 2.26 -13.24 -10.87
CA LYS A 128 3.21 -14.11 -11.57
C LYS A 128 4.25 -13.29 -12.31
N ALA A 129 5.38 -13.93 -12.65
CA ALA A 129 6.46 -13.26 -13.39
C ALA A 129 5.95 -12.69 -14.73
N GLY A 130 6.18 -11.39 -14.94
CA GLY A 130 5.81 -10.68 -16.17
C GLY A 130 4.32 -10.33 -16.29
N GLU A 131 3.48 -10.76 -15.35
CA GLU A 131 2.03 -10.53 -15.39
C GLU A 131 1.69 -9.04 -15.28
N ALA A 132 2.38 -8.29 -14.42
CA ALA A 132 2.24 -6.84 -14.30
C ALA A 132 2.47 -6.11 -15.64
N ALA A 133 3.57 -6.44 -16.32
CA ALA A 133 3.90 -5.85 -17.62
C ALA A 133 2.92 -6.26 -18.72
N ALA A 134 2.48 -7.53 -18.72
CA ALA A 134 1.50 -8.05 -19.67
C ALA A 134 0.15 -7.34 -19.51
N LEU A 135 -0.33 -7.19 -18.28
CA LEU A 135 -1.59 -6.50 -17.99
C LEU A 135 -1.47 -5.00 -18.32
N GLY A 136 -0.33 -4.38 -18.00
CA GLY A 136 -0.06 -3.00 -18.40
C GLY A 136 -0.09 -2.81 -19.92
N LYS A 137 0.41 -3.78 -20.70
CA LYS A 137 0.32 -3.75 -22.18
C LYS A 137 -1.11 -3.92 -22.66
N ALA A 138 -1.87 -4.84 -22.05
CA ALA A 138 -3.26 -5.10 -22.40
C ALA A 138 -4.12 -3.84 -22.20
N ILE A 139 -3.99 -3.19 -21.04
CA ILE A 139 -4.73 -1.94 -20.75
C ILE A 139 -4.31 -0.80 -21.68
N ARG A 140 -3.01 -0.63 -21.99
CA ARG A 140 -2.61 0.39 -22.98
C ARG A 140 -3.21 0.16 -24.38
N SER A 141 -3.60 -1.08 -24.68
CA SER A 141 -4.22 -1.45 -25.96
C SER A 141 -5.76 -1.32 -25.92
N ASN A 142 -6.35 -1.30 -24.74
CA ASN A 142 -7.79 -1.13 -24.50
C ASN A 142 -8.01 -0.35 -23.19
N PRO A 143 -7.69 0.96 -23.17
CA PRO A 143 -7.68 1.74 -21.95
C PRO A 143 -9.08 1.93 -21.33
N GLU A 144 -10.13 1.87 -22.14
CA GLU A 144 -11.53 2.00 -21.70
C GLU A 144 -11.92 0.89 -20.71
N ALA A 145 -11.33 -0.29 -20.81
CA ALA A 145 -11.56 -1.39 -19.89
C ALA A 145 -10.68 -1.33 -18.62
N GLY A 146 -9.66 -0.45 -18.59
CA GLY A 146 -8.60 -0.50 -17.59
C GLY A 146 -9.04 -0.20 -16.15
N ALA A 147 -9.98 0.74 -15.96
CA ALA A 147 -10.49 1.06 -14.63
C ALA A 147 -11.31 -0.11 -14.04
N ALA A 148 -12.16 -0.74 -14.86
CA ALA A 148 -12.91 -1.92 -14.45
C ALA A 148 -11.99 -3.10 -14.10
N MET A 149 -10.90 -3.29 -14.86
CA MET A 149 -9.86 -4.29 -14.55
C MET A 149 -9.14 -3.99 -13.24
N ALA A 150 -8.72 -2.74 -13.01
CA ALA A 150 -8.10 -2.34 -11.75
C ALA A 150 -9.04 -2.56 -10.56
N GLY A 151 -10.32 -2.21 -10.71
CA GLY A 151 -11.35 -2.47 -9.69
C GLY A 151 -11.58 -3.96 -9.42
N ALA A 152 -11.57 -4.79 -10.47
CA ALA A 152 -11.67 -6.24 -10.33
C ALA A 152 -10.50 -6.84 -9.55
N ILE A 153 -9.27 -6.36 -9.80
CA ILE A 153 -8.08 -6.77 -9.03
C ILE A 153 -8.24 -6.41 -7.56
N VAL A 154 -8.67 -5.19 -7.26
CA VAL A 154 -8.92 -4.73 -5.88
C VAL A 154 -9.98 -5.60 -5.21
N ALA A 155 -11.12 -5.80 -5.87
CA ALA A 155 -12.22 -6.62 -5.35
C ALA A 155 -11.79 -8.08 -5.10
N GLY A 156 -11.03 -8.66 -6.03
CA GLY A 156 -10.55 -10.04 -5.90
C GLY A 156 -9.47 -10.21 -4.84
N ALA A 157 -8.56 -9.23 -4.71
CA ALA A 157 -7.49 -9.25 -3.72
C ALA A 157 -8.00 -8.97 -2.29
N GLY A 158 -9.09 -8.21 -2.13
CA GLY A 158 -9.64 -7.86 -0.82
C GLY A 158 -8.61 -7.13 0.06
N SER A 159 -8.36 -7.65 1.27
CA SER A 159 -7.38 -7.05 2.19
C SER A 159 -5.94 -7.05 1.66
N ALA A 160 -5.62 -7.91 0.68
CA ALA A 160 -4.31 -7.95 0.04
C ALA A 160 -4.11 -6.86 -1.02
N ALA A 161 -5.16 -6.13 -1.40
CA ALA A 161 -5.13 -5.17 -2.51
C ALA A 161 -3.96 -4.17 -2.45
N PRO A 162 -3.61 -3.54 -1.31
CA PRO A 162 -2.48 -2.61 -1.27
C PRO A 162 -1.15 -3.27 -1.67
N GLN A 163 -0.92 -4.51 -1.26
CA GLN A 163 0.30 -5.24 -1.60
C GLN A 163 0.28 -5.69 -3.07
N VAL A 164 -0.85 -6.20 -3.58
CA VAL A 164 -1.01 -6.56 -4.99
C VAL A 164 -0.76 -5.35 -5.89
N LEU A 165 -1.36 -4.20 -5.58
CA LEU A 165 -1.18 -2.96 -6.33
C LEU A 165 0.29 -2.50 -6.32
N SER A 166 1.00 -2.69 -5.21
CA SER A 166 2.42 -2.35 -5.12
C SER A 166 3.31 -3.19 -6.04
N GLU A 167 2.89 -4.40 -6.42
CA GLU A 167 3.66 -5.28 -7.30
C GLU A 167 3.65 -4.84 -8.77
N PHE A 168 2.68 -4.00 -9.19
CA PHE A 168 2.68 -3.45 -10.56
C PHE A 168 3.81 -2.43 -10.78
N GLY A 169 4.25 -1.75 -9.72
CA GLY A 169 5.42 -0.86 -9.71
C GLY A 169 5.52 0.02 -10.95
N GLN A 170 6.67 -0.06 -11.64
CA GLN A 170 6.95 0.71 -12.86
C GLN A 170 6.42 0.04 -14.14
N ASP A 171 6.02 -1.24 -14.07
CA ASP A 171 5.57 -1.99 -15.25
C ASP A 171 4.16 -1.55 -15.68
N ALA A 172 3.30 -1.28 -14.69
CA ALA A 172 1.94 -0.78 -14.91
C ALA A 172 1.48 0.19 -13.81
N PRO A 173 2.13 1.37 -13.68
CA PRO A 173 1.82 2.35 -12.63
C PRO A 173 0.35 2.81 -12.68
N MET A 174 -0.24 2.92 -13.88
CA MET A 174 -1.64 3.29 -14.06
C MET A 174 -2.62 2.34 -13.35
N ILE A 175 -2.30 1.04 -13.27
CA ILE A 175 -3.13 0.05 -12.56
C ILE A 175 -3.01 0.25 -11.06
N ALA A 176 -1.79 0.43 -10.55
CA ALA A 176 -1.54 0.67 -9.14
C ALA A 176 -2.24 1.95 -8.66
N GLU A 177 -2.16 3.01 -9.45
CA GLU A 177 -2.73 4.31 -9.15
C GLU A 177 -4.27 4.31 -9.22
N ALA A 178 -4.85 3.80 -10.31
CA ALA A 178 -6.30 3.68 -10.46
C ALA A 178 -6.90 2.72 -9.43
N GLY A 179 -6.25 1.58 -9.19
CA GLY A 179 -6.66 0.62 -8.17
C GLY A 179 -6.61 1.21 -6.76
N ALA A 180 -5.63 2.05 -6.45
CA ALA A 180 -5.55 2.69 -5.13
C ALA A 180 -6.66 3.73 -4.92
N ILE A 181 -7.11 4.43 -5.97
CA ILE A 181 -8.30 5.31 -5.90
C ILE A 181 -9.54 4.46 -5.60
N ILE A 182 -9.72 3.35 -6.32
CA ILE A 182 -10.88 2.45 -6.14
C ILE A 182 -10.87 1.81 -4.75
N ALA A 183 -9.71 1.35 -4.26
CA ALA A 183 -9.56 0.75 -2.94
C ALA A 183 -9.85 1.73 -1.79
N GLY A 184 -9.74 3.05 -2.04
CA GLY A 184 -10.10 4.10 -1.10
C GLY A 184 -11.56 4.59 -1.22
N ASP A 185 -12.41 3.85 -1.93
CA ASP A 185 -13.79 4.24 -2.28
C ASP A 185 -13.85 5.59 -3.02
N GLY A 186 -12.80 5.90 -3.78
CA GLY A 186 -12.65 7.13 -4.55
C GLY A 186 -13.50 7.15 -5.82
N SER A 187 -13.30 8.18 -6.64
CA SER A 187 -14.08 8.38 -7.87
C SER A 187 -13.71 7.36 -8.95
N ALA A 188 -14.69 6.60 -9.44
CA ALA A 188 -14.51 5.69 -10.58
C ALA A 188 -14.06 6.46 -11.84
N GLN A 189 -14.61 7.66 -12.06
CA GLN A 189 -14.18 8.54 -13.15
C GLN A 189 -12.71 8.94 -13.00
N ALA A 190 -12.26 9.25 -11.78
CA ALA A 190 -10.85 9.59 -11.56
C ALA A 190 -9.93 8.39 -11.82
N ALA A 191 -10.34 7.18 -11.43
CA ALA A 191 -9.60 5.97 -11.75
C ALA A 191 -9.50 5.73 -13.27
N GLU A 192 -10.58 5.98 -14.02
CA GLU A 192 -10.58 5.95 -15.48
C GLU A 192 -9.68 7.03 -16.10
N ASP A 193 -9.77 8.26 -15.59
CA ASP A 193 -8.95 9.37 -16.04
C ASP A 193 -7.46 9.13 -15.78
N VAL A 194 -7.09 8.42 -14.70
CA VAL A 194 -5.71 7.93 -14.50
C VAL A 194 -5.31 7.03 -15.67
N ILE A 195 -6.06 5.96 -15.96
CA ILE A 195 -5.72 5.02 -17.03
C ILE A 195 -5.58 5.74 -18.38
N LEU A 196 -6.57 6.56 -18.73
CA LEU A 196 -6.60 7.31 -19.98
C LEU A 196 -5.49 8.37 -20.03
N GLY A 197 -5.12 8.98 -18.90
CA GLY A 197 -4.05 9.97 -18.79
C GLY A 197 -2.63 9.44 -19.04
N TYR A 198 -2.44 8.12 -19.00
CA TYR A 198 -1.23 7.45 -19.48
C TYR A 198 -1.24 7.16 -20.98
N GLY A 199 -2.37 7.40 -21.64
CA GLY A 199 -2.58 7.22 -23.07
C GLY A 199 -1.97 8.33 -23.93
N LYS A 200 -2.41 8.36 -25.18
CA LYS A 200 -2.01 9.34 -26.19
C LYS A 200 -3.23 10.11 -26.66
N GLY A 201 -3.03 11.37 -27.03
CA GLY A 201 -4.05 12.19 -27.64
C GLY A 201 -4.42 11.73 -29.07
N PRO A 202 -5.44 12.36 -29.68
CA PRO A 202 -5.88 12.03 -31.04
C PRO A 202 -4.79 12.14 -32.11
N ASP A 203 -3.74 12.93 -31.86
CA ASP A 203 -2.57 13.11 -32.73
C ASP A 203 -1.48 12.04 -32.52
N GLY A 204 -1.72 11.05 -31.66
CA GLY A 204 -0.79 9.97 -31.33
C GLY A 204 0.38 10.40 -30.43
N LYS A 205 0.38 11.63 -29.91
CA LYS A 205 1.39 12.14 -28.97
C LYS A 205 0.92 12.00 -27.53
N ALA A 206 1.89 12.03 -26.60
CA ALA A 206 1.56 12.10 -25.18
C ALA A 206 0.82 13.41 -24.89
N PHE A 207 -0.12 13.36 -23.94
CA PHE A 207 -0.81 14.55 -23.47
C PHE A 207 0.18 15.59 -22.93
N LYS A 208 -0.11 16.87 -23.18
CA LYS A 208 0.64 17.95 -22.55
C LYS A 208 0.30 18.00 -21.07
N ASP A 209 1.31 18.19 -20.23
CA ASP A 209 1.19 18.26 -18.78
C ASP A 209 1.51 19.68 -18.28
N LEU A 210 1.12 19.97 -17.04
CA LEU A 210 1.62 21.13 -16.32
C LEU A 210 3.14 21.05 -16.22
N LYS A 211 3.79 22.21 -16.20
CA LYS A 211 5.21 22.29 -15.88
C LYS A 211 5.45 21.68 -14.48
N PRO A 212 6.49 20.84 -14.28
CA PRO A 212 6.72 20.15 -13.00
C PRO A 212 6.79 21.08 -11.78
N ALA A 213 7.33 22.29 -11.95
CA ALA A 213 7.39 23.29 -10.87
C ALA A 213 5.99 23.75 -10.44
N VAL A 214 5.09 24.01 -11.41
CA VAL A 214 3.71 24.46 -11.18
C VAL A 214 2.89 23.33 -10.56
N ALA A 215 2.98 22.12 -11.12
CA ALA A 215 2.30 20.94 -10.58
C ALA A 215 2.75 20.65 -9.13
N GLY A 216 4.06 20.72 -8.88
CA GLY A 216 4.62 20.49 -7.54
C GLY A 216 4.23 21.57 -6.52
N GLU A 217 4.11 22.83 -6.95
CA GLU A 217 3.62 23.91 -6.09
C GLU A 217 2.13 23.76 -5.78
N ASN A 218 1.31 23.53 -6.80
CA ASN A 218 -0.12 23.29 -6.63
C ASN A 218 -0.39 22.06 -5.73
N PHE A 219 0.36 20.98 -5.91
CA PHE A 219 0.30 19.82 -5.02
C PHE A 219 0.59 20.20 -3.56
N ARG A 220 1.62 21.02 -3.30
CA ARG A 220 1.93 21.50 -1.93
C ARG A 220 0.82 22.38 -1.37
N GLN A 221 0.18 23.21 -2.19
CA GLN A 221 -0.95 24.05 -1.75
C GLN A 221 -2.16 23.20 -1.33
N VAL A 222 -2.46 22.13 -2.08
CA VAL A 222 -3.59 21.23 -1.77
C VAL A 222 -3.27 20.30 -0.60
N ALA A 223 -2.17 19.56 -0.68
CA ALA A 223 -1.85 18.49 0.27
C ALA A 223 -1.07 18.97 1.50
N GLY A 224 -0.40 20.13 1.44
CA GLY A 224 0.50 20.61 2.49
C GLY A 224 1.51 19.54 2.91
N ASP A 225 1.61 19.36 4.23
CA ASP A 225 2.47 18.37 4.88
C ASP A 225 1.73 17.09 5.30
N ALA A 226 0.47 16.90 4.84
CA ALA A 226 -0.36 15.75 5.18
C ALA A 226 0.30 14.39 4.89
N LEU A 227 1.23 14.37 3.93
CA LEU A 227 1.95 13.18 3.48
C LEU A 227 3.43 13.17 3.87
N ALA A 228 3.86 14.01 4.83
CA ALA A 228 5.27 14.11 5.23
C ALA A 228 5.86 12.75 5.67
N LEU A 229 5.05 11.92 6.35
CA LEU A 229 5.44 10.57 6.79
C LEU A 229 5.13 9.47 5.75
N ALA A 230 4.48 9.81 4.64
CA ALA A 230 3.98 8.89 3.63
C ALA A 230 4.57 9.19 2.25
N GLY A 231 5.90 9.24 2.15
CA GLY A 231 6.61 9.65 0.93
C GLY A 231 6.26 8.82 -0.32
N LYS A 232 5.97 7.53 -0.17
CA LYS A 232 5.51 6.67 -1.27
C LYS A 232 4.11 7.06 -1.76
N ASP A 233 3.20 7.36 -0.84
CA ASP A 233 1.85 7.83 -1.18
C ASP A 233 1.89 9.20 -1.83
N ARG A 234 2.78 10.09 -1.38
CA ARG A 234 3.02 11.39 -2.03
C ARG A 234 3.35 11.23 -3.51
N ALA A 235 4.30 10.36 -3.85
CA ALA A 235 4.69 10.13 -5.24
C ALA A 235 3.54 9.52 -6.05
N ARG A 236 2.85 8.51 -5.48
CA ARG A 236 1.68 7.87 -6.12
C ARG A 236 0.56 8.86 -6.41
N ILE A 237 0.16 9.66 -5.42
CA ILE A 237 -0.93 10.65 -5.55
C ILE A 237 -0.53 11.73 -6.56
N ALA A 238 0.72 12.21 -6.54
CA ALA A 238 1.19 13.21 -7.50
C ALA A 238 1.18 12.67 -8.94
N ASN A 239 1.61 11.43 -9.16
CA ASN A 239 1.59 10.80 -10.49
C ASN A 239 0.15 10.61 -11.01
N ALA A 240 -0.73 10.09 -10.14
CA ALA A 240 -2.14 9.89 -10.46
C ALA A 240 -2.82 11.23 -10.77
N ALA A 241 -2.57 12.27 -9.98
CA ALA A 241 -3.09 13.61 -10.20
C ALA A 241 -2.64 14.17 -11.56
N ALA A 242 -1.36 14.01 -11.90
CA ALA A 242 -0.83 14.43 -13.19
C ALA A 242 -1.46 13.66 -14.37
N ALA A 243 -1.71 12.36 -14.23
CA ALA A 243 -2.42 11.58 -15.24
C ALA A 243 -3.86 12.06 -15.44
N ILE A 244 -4.62 12.21 -14.35
CA ILE A 244 -6.00 12.74 -14.37
C ILE A 244 -6.04 14.12 -15.02
N SER A 245 -5.16 15.04 -14.58
CA SER A 245 -5.16 16.42 -15.09
C SER A 245 -4.81 16.47 -16.58
N ARG A 246 -3.80 15.71 -17.03
CA ARG A 246 -3.45 15.62 -18.46
C ARG A 246 -4.63 15.24 -19.33
N LYS A 247 -5.37 14.20 -18.92
CA LYS A 247 -6.56 13.71 -19.63
C LYS A 247 -7.60 14.83 -19.76
N ARG A 248 -7.97 15.45 -18.63
CA ARG A 248 -9.02 16.48 -18.59
C ARG A 248 -8.63 17.78 -19.31
N ILE A 249 -7.40 18.26 -19.12
CA ILE A 249 -6.87 19.45 -19.81
C ILE A 249 -6.90 19.23 -21.32
N SER A 250 -6.50 18.04 -21.78
CA SER A 250 -6.53 17.71 -23.20
C SER A 250 -7.94 17.62 -23.76
N GLU A 251 -8.89 17.03 -23.04
CA GLU A 251 -10.28 16.92 -23.48
C GLU A 251 -10.95 18.30 -23.60
N LEU A 252 -10.61 19.21 -22.70
CA LEU A 252 -11.12 20.58 -22.69
C LEU A 252 -10.36 21.51 -23.64
N GLY A 253 -9.25 21.06 -24.24
CA GLY A 253 -8.42 21.85 -25.14
C GLY A 253 -7.74 23.05 -24.44
N LEU A 254 -7.49 22.93 -23.14
CA LEU A 254 -6.93 24.01 -22.33
C LEU A 254 -5.40 24.14 -22.51
N ASP A 255 -4.89 25.35 -22.34
CA ASP A 255 -3.46 25.57 -22.17
C ASP A 255 -3.02 25.01 -20.81
N PRO A 256 -2.04 24.08 -20.73
CA PRO A 256 -1.50 23.57 -19.47
C PRO A 256 -0.92 24.66 -18.54
N GLU A 257 -0.67 25.86 -19.06
CA GLU A 257 -0.18 27.00 -18.26
C GLU A 257 -1.30 27.94 -17.78
N SER A 258 -2.56 27.66 -18.15
CA SER A 258 -3.71 28.46 -17.72
C SER A 258 -4.06 28.25 -16.25
N GLY A 259 -4.72 29.26 -15.65
CA GLY A 259 -5.27 29.14 -14.29
C GLY A 259 -6.28 27.99 -14.16
N GLU A 260 -7.09 27.77 -15.19
CA GLU A 260 -8.07 26.67 -15.23
C GLU A 260 -7.40 25.29 -15.22
N ALA A 261 -6.28 25.12 -15.93
CA ALA A 261 -5.47 23.89 -15.87
C ALA A 261 -4.90 23.64 -14.46
N ILE A 262 -4.53 24.70 -13.74
CA ILE A 262 -4.07 24.61 -12.34
C ILE A 262 -5.23 24.18 -11.43
N GLU A 263 -6.44 24.70 -11.62
CA GLU A 263 -7.62 24.27 -10.86
C GLU A 263 -7.99 22.81 -11.12
N ILE A 264 -7.94 22.36 -12.38
CA ILE A 264 -8.12 20.93 -12.74
C ILE A 264 -7.09 20.06 -12.04
N HIS A 265 -5.82 20.47 -12.03
CA HIS A 265 -4.78 19.74 -11.31
C HIS A 265 -5.04 19.73 -9.79
N ALA A 266 -5.54 20.81 -9.20
CA ALA A 266 -5.87 20.85 -7.77
C ALA A 266 -6.98 19.85 -7.42
N GLN A 267 -8.04 19.79 -8.22
CA GLN A 267 -9.09 18.77 -8.08
C GLN A 267 -8.54 17.36 -8.30
N ALA A 268 -7.67 17.16 -9.30
CA ALA A 268 -7.04 15.88 -9.57
C ALA A 268 -6.20 15.39 -8.38
N VAL A 269 -5.52 16.28 -7.65
CA VAL A 269 -4.82 15.93 -6.40
C VAL A 269 -5.78 15.43 -5.33
N GLN A 270 -6.96 16.05 -5.20
CA GLN A 270 -8.00 15.59 -4.26
C GLN A 270 -8.49 14.18 -4.63
N GLU A 271 -8.85 13.97 -5.89
CA GLU A 271 -9.39 12.68 -6.36
C GLU A 271 -8.35 11.57 -6.36
N ALA A 272 -7.10 11.87 -6.68
CA ALA A 272 -5.97 10.93 -6.54
C ALA A 272 -5.74 10.49 -5.08
N ALA A 273 -6.08 11.36 -4.12
CA ALA A 273 -6.12 11.06 -2.70
C ALA A 273 -7.44 10.42 -2.25
N GLY A 274 -8.29 9.98 -3.19
CA GLY A 274 -9.54 9.28 -2.90
C GLY A 274 -10.75 10.19 -2.71
N ALA A 275 -10.66 11.49 -3.00
CA ALA A 275 -11.84 12.35 -2.93
C ALA A 275 -12.91 11.94 -3.95
N VAL A 276 -14.16 12.17 -3.58
CA VAL A 276 -15.34 12.08 -4.46
C VAL A 276 -16.11 13.39 -4.37
N PHE A 277 -16.52 13.91 -5.52
CA PHE A 277 -17.34 15.11 -5.61
C PHE A 277 -18.78 14.71 -5.99
N ASP A 278 -19.73 14.87 -5.07
CA ASP A 278 -21.17 14.71 -5.33
C ASP A 278 -21.84 16.08 -5.34
N ARG A 279 -22.38 16.51 -6.48
CA ARG A 279 -23.10 17.79 -6.64
C ARG A 279 -22.33 19.00 -6.08
N GLY A 280 -21.01 19.03 -6.29
CA GLY A 280 -20.12 20.10 -5.84
C GLY A 280 -19.64 19.98 -4.38
N VAL A 281 -20.05 18.93 -3.67
CA VAL A 281 -19.61 18.65 -2.30
C VAL A 281 -18.45 17.64 -2.33
N GLN A 282 -17.34 18.01 -1.70
CA GLN A 282 -16.17 17.13 -1.55
C GLN A 282 -16.34 16.18 -0.36
N PHE A 283 -16.18 14.89 -0.62
CA PHE A 283 -15.98 13.86 0.39
C PHE A 283 -14.58 13.28 0.24
N GLY A 284 -13.85 13.11 1.33
CA GLY A 284 -12.48 12.60 1.29
C GLY A 284 -11.44 13.59 0.74
N GLY A 285 -10.24 13.09 0.45
CA GLY A 285 -9.11 13.88 -0.05
C GLY A 285 -8.42 14.66 1.07
N PHE A 286 -7.82 15.79 0.74
CA PHE A 286 -7.19 16.70 1.68
C PHE A 286 -8.16 17.80 2.13
N THR A 287 -8.19 18.01 3.45
CA THR A 287 -8.88 19.14 4.09
C THR A 287 -7.95 19.82 5.10
N SER A 288 -8.37 20.97 5.63
CA SER A 288 -7.67 21.66 6.73
C SER A 288 -8.38 21.39 8.05
N VAL A 289 -7.62 21.25 9.14
CA VAL A 289 -8.13 21.20 10.51
C VAL A 289 -7.38 22.17 11.43
N GLY A 290 -8.04 22.70 12.45
CA GLY A 290 -7.41 23.59 13.43
C GLY A 290 -7.04 24.95 12.84
N GLY A 291 -7.74 25.35 11.77
CA GLY A 291 -7.61 26.67 11.17
C GLY A 291 -8.20 27.77 12.06
N SER A 292 -7.69 28.98 11.91
CA SER A 292 -8.21 30.17 12.58
C SER A 292 -8.09 31.38 11.63
N TRP A 293 -8.62 32.53 12.00
CA TRP A 293 -8.52 33.74 11.17
C TRP A 293 -7.07 34.20 10.90
N ILE A 294 -6.09 33.70 11.68
CA ILE A 294 -4.64 33.92 11.50
C ILE A 294 -3.86 32.69 11.01
N SER A 295 -4.50 31.52 10.83
CA SER A 295 -3.83 30.26 10.48
C SER A 295 -4.67 29.44 9.51
N SER A 296 -4.05 28.92 8.45
CA SER A 296 -4.71 28.06 7.46
C SER A 296 -5.06 26.65 7.97
N GLY A 297 -4.67 26.32 9.21
CA GLY A 297 -4.78 24.98 9.77
C GLY A 297 -3.78 24.00 9.16
N ASP A 298 -3.78 22.78 9.68
CA ASP A 298 -2.96 21.68 9.21
C ASP A 298 -3.70 20.89 8.12
N LYS A 299 -3.00 20.51 7.04
CA LYS A 299 -3.56 19.68 5.99
C LYS A 299 -3.60 18.22 6.41
N VAL A 300 -4.73 17.57 6.19
CA VAL A 300 -4.98 16.18 6.59
C VAL A 300 -5.72 15.46 5.47
N MET A 301 -5.27 14.24 5.17
CA MET A 301 -5.95 13.34 4.24
C MET A 301 -7.08 12.60 4.98
N ILE A 302 -8.28 12.57 4.42
CA ILE A 302 -9.48 11.98 5.03
C ILE A 302 -10.15 10.99 4.08
N PRO A 303 -10.84 9.96 4.61
CA PRO A 303 -11.52 8.97 3.79
C PRO A 303 -12.73 9.57 3.07
N SER A 304 -13.07 9.01 1.90
CA SER A 304 -14.22 9.42 1.08
C SER A 304 -15.57 9.20 1.77
N ALA A 305 -15.64 8.50 2.90
CA ALA A 305 -16.85 8.37 3.70
C ALA A 305 -17.25 9.67 4.41
N ILE A 306 -16.33 10.64 4.56
CA ILE A 306 -16.53 11.86 5.35
C ILE A 306 -16.48 13.10 4.44
N ARG A 307 -17.41 14.03 4.65
CA ARG A 307 -17.47 15.33 3.99
C ARG A 307 -16.31 16.22 4.45
N ALA A 308 -15.54 16.76 3.50
CA ALA A 308 -14.26 17.39 3.80
C ALA A 308 -14.37 18.67 4.64
N ASP A 309 -15.43 19.45 4.42
CA ASP A 309 -15.73 20.68 5.15
C ASP A 309 -16.29 20.44 6.57
N LEU A 310 -16.81 19.25 6.86
CA LEU A 310 -17.35 18.88 8.18
C LEU A 310 -16.40 18.03 9.01
N PHE A 311 -15.22 17.70 8.50
CA PHE A 311 -14.31 16.79 9.20
C PHE A 311 -13.87 17.33 10.57
N GLU A 312 -13.62 18.64 10.69
CA GLU A 312 -13.30 19.26 11.97
C GLU A 312 -14.47 19.16 12.96
N ASP A 313 -15.70 19.41 12.51
CA ASP A 313 -16.90 19.25 13.34
C ASP A 313 -17.08 17.80 13.80
N VAL A 314 -16.78 16.82 12.94
CA VAL A 314 -16.79 15.40 13.28
C VAL A 314 -15.79 15.10 14.40
N LEU A 315 -14.58 15.63 14.32
CA LEU A 315 -13.57 15.47 15.38
C LEU A 315 -14.01 16.15 16.69
N GLN A 316 -14.61 17.33 16.62
CA GLN A 316 -15.12 18.04 17.80
C GLN A 316 -16.31 17.33 18.44
N ALA A 317 -17.14 16.62 17.66
CA ALA A 317 -18.30 15.88 18.14
C ALA A 317 -17.98 14.57 18.87
N ILE A 318 -16.72 14.11 18.82
CA ILE A 318 -16.25 12.94 19.58
C ILE A 318 -16.31 13.26 21.08
N THR A 319 -16.88 12.33 21.85
CA THR A 319 -16.99 12.41 23.31
C THR A 319 -16.19 11.29 23.98
N ASP A 320 -15.96 11.41 25.29
CA ASP A 320 -15.28 10.36 26.06
C ASP A 320 -16.07 9.04 26.04
N GLU A 321 -17.40 9.11 25.96
CA GLU A 321 -18.28 7.93 25.90
C GLU A 321 -18.10 7.15 24.60
N ASP A 322 -17.76 7.82 23.49
CA ASP A 322 -17.44 7.16 22.23
C ASP A 322 -16.09 6.47 22.31
N LEU A 323 -15.11 7.10 22.94
CA LEU A 323 -13.76 6.56 23.11
C LEU A 323 -13.73 5.43 24.14
N ALA A 324 -14.59 5.47 25.16
CA ALA A 324 -14.62 4.50 26.24
C ALA A 324 -15.09 3.10 25.82
N VAL A 325 -15.84 3.00 24.71
CA VAL A 325 -16.32 1.72 24.16
C VAL A 325 -15.34 1.07 23.19
N LEU A 326 -14.29 1.77 22.79
CA LEU A 326 -13.30 1.26 21.87
C LEU A 326 -12.34 0.29 22.59
N PRO A 327 -11.83 -0.75 21.89
CA PRO A 327 -10.91 -1.73 22.47
C PRO A 327 -9.61 -1.11 23.01
N VAL A 328 -9.10 -0.11 22.29
CA VAL A 328 -7.95 0.70 22.69
C VAL A 328 -8.47 2.09 23.01
N LYS A 329 -8.04 2.66 24.15
CA LYS A 329 -8.44 4.00 24.58
C LYS A 329 -7.25 4.94 24.50
N PRO A 330 -7.42 6.20 24.09
CA PRO A 330 -6.33 7.15 24.16
C PRO A 330 -6.01 7.47 25.61
N LYS A 331 -4.73 7.67 25.92
CA LYS A 331 -4.33 8.19 27.23
C LYS A 331 -4.72 9.66 27.33
N ALA A 332 -5.36 10.01 28.43
CA ALA A 332 -5.65 11.38 28.80
C ALA A 332 -4.36 12.21 28.87
N GLY A 333 -4.37 13.39 28.28
CA GLY A 333 -3.30 14.38 28.42
C GLY A 333 -3.36 15.10 29.76
N ILE A 334 -2.31 15.87 30.05
CA ILE A 334 -2.28 16.78 31.19
C ILE A 334 -2.41 18.20 30.66
N GLY A 335 -3.47 18.89 31.09
CA GLY A 335 -3.70 20.30 30.81
C GLY A 335 -3.31 21.20 31.96
N SER A 336 -3.46 22.49 31.73
CA SER A 336 -3.22 23.55 32.72
C SER A 336 -4.49 24.37 32.89
N ARG A 337 -4.95 24.55 34.12
CA ARG A 337 -6.11 25.39 34.46
C ARG A 337 -5.64 26.55 35.34
N ALA A 338 -5.98 27.77 34.95
CA ALA A 338 -5.82 28.94 35.81
C ALA A 338 -6.90 28.93 36.91
N VAL A 339 -6.49 28.96 38.18
CA VAL A 339 -7.36 29.01 39.34
C VAL A 339 -7.08 30.29 40.11
N GLY A 340 -8.13 31.07 40.38
CA GLY A 340 -8.09 32.37 41.06
C GLY A 340 -8.39 33.56 40.15
N PHE A 341 -8.98 34.62 40.71
CA PHE A 341 -9.21 35.91 40.04
C PHE A 341 -8.17 36.93 40.53
N GLY A 342 -7.34 37.48 39.63
CA GLY A 342 -6.32 38.50 39.95
C GLY A 342 -5.15 38.56 38.95
N LEU A 343 -4.17 39.44 39.20
CA LEU A 343 -3.01 39.68 38.34
C LEU A 343 -1.98 38.51 38.30
N ALA A 344 -2.18 37.46 39.11
CA ALA A 344 -1.30 36.28 39.17
C ALA A 344 -2.14 35.00 39.41
N PRO A 345 -2.80 34.44 38.39
CA PRO A 345 -3.53 33.18 38.54
C PRO A 345 -2.56 32.02 38.83
N VAL A 346 -2.98 31.10 39.71
CA VAL A 346 -2.24 29.86 39.95
C VAL A 346 -2.54 28.90 38.81
N VAL A 347 -1.52 28.33 38.19
CA VAL A 347 -1.68 27.33 37.12
C VAL A 347 -1.64 25.94 37.74
N GLU A 348 -2.79 25.29 37.82
CA GLU A 348 -2.91 23.91 38.29
C GLU A 348 -2.85 22.93 37.11
N ARG A 349 -2.15 21.81 37.28
CA ARG A 349 -2.17 20.71 36.29
C ARG A 349 -3.43 19.87 36.50
N VAL A 350 -4.26 19.78 35.47
CA VAL A 350 -5.52 19.03 35.53
C VAL A 350 -5.51 17.97 34.44
N GLU A 351 -5.91 16.75 34.78
CA GLU A 351 -6.12 15.68 33.80
C GLU A 351 -7.19 16.12 32.79
N ARG A 352 -6.83 16.09 31.51
CA ARG A 352 -7.77 16.40 30.43
C ARG A 352 -8.57 15.17 30.07
N SER A 353 -9.77 15.37 29.56
CA SER A 353 -10.52 14.27 29.01
C SER A 353 -9.83 13.67 27.77
N MET A 354 -10.18 12.42 27.45
CA MET A 354 -9.70 11.72 26.26
C MET A 354 -10.05 12.50 24.99
N ALA A 355 -11.31 12.91 24.86
CA ALA A 355 -11.80 13.67 23.73
C ALA A 355 -11.13 15.05 23.61
N ALA A 356 -10.94 15.77 24.72
CA ALA A 356 -10.25 17.06 24.69
C ALA A 356 -8.77 16.90 24.29
N THR A 357 -8.13 15.80 24.67
CA THR A 357 -6.75 15.51 24.27
C THR A 357 -6.64 15.29 22.77
N LEU A 358 -7.58 14.58 22.15
CA LEU A 358 -7.61 14.39 20.69
C LEU A 358 -7.89 15.69 19.93
N ARG A 359 -8.79 16.55 20.44
CA ARG A 359 -9.16 17.82 19.78
C ARG A 359 -8.01 18.83 19.71
N ASP A 360 -7.11 18.81 20.69
CA ASP A 360 -5.94 19.68 20.72
C ASP A 360 -4.76 19.11 19.90
N ALA A 361 -4.91 17.92 19.33
CA ALA A 361 -3.87 17.23 18.58
C ALA A 361 -4.14 17.26 17.07
N ARG A 362 -3.06 17.10 16.30
CA ARG A 362 -3.08 17.03 14.83
C ARG A 362 -3.38 15.60 14.38
N PRO A 363 -4.49 15.36 13.66
CA PRO A 363 -4.77 14.05 13.10
C PRO A 363 -3.88 13.78 11.89
N VAL A 364 -3.34 12.56 11.82
CA VAL A 364 -2.47 12.07 10.76
C VAL A 364 -3.04 10.76 10.25
N ALA A 365 -3.37 10.71 8.97
CA ALA A 365 -3.90 9.51 8.34
C ALA A 365 -2.86 8.38 8.40
N VAL A 366 -3.27 7.22 8.91
CA VAL A 366 -2.49 6.00 8.98
C VAL A 366 -3.35 4.81 8.57
N ALA A 367 -2.75 3.64 8.41
CA ALA A 367 -3.52 2.42 8.18
C ALA A 367 -4.53 2.21 9.33
N GLY A 368 -5.82 2.12 8.99
CA GLY A 368 -6.90 1.89 9.95
C GLY A 368 -7.50 3.15 10.61
N GLY A 369 -7.06 4.36 10.27
CA GLY A 369 -7.68 5.59 10.79
C GLY A 369 -6.72 6.75 10.96
N PHE A 370 -6.82 7.44 12.10
CA PHE A 370 -6.01 8.62 12.41
C PHE A 370 -5.18 8.41 13.67
N ALA A 371 -3.87 8.62 13.56
CA ALA A 371 -3.00 8.87 14.72
C ALA A 371 -3.04 10.36 15.07
N PHE A 372 -2.74 10.71 16.33
CA PHE A 372 -2.84 12.10 16.79
C PHE A 372 -1.52 12.56 17.42
N ALA A 373 -0.97 13.67 16.92
CA ALA A 373 0.28 14.26 17.38
C ALA A 373 0.03 15.60 18.07
N LEU A 374 0.60 15.80 19.26
CA LEU A 374 0.57 17.10 19.94
C LEU A 374 1.66 18.06 19.43
N GLY A 375 2.73 17.50 18.87
CA GLY A 375 3.82 18.24 18.24
C GLY A 375 3.68 18.27 16.72
N ASP A 376 4.78 18.60 16.05
CA ASP A 376 4.88 18.55 14.60
C ASP A 376 5.05 17.09 14.13
N PRO A 377 4.09 16.51 13.36
CA PRO A 377 4.18 15.15 12.84
C PRO A 377 5.42 14.89 11.98
N ALA A 378 5.97 15.92 11.34
CA ALA A 378 7.16 15.79 10.49
C ALA A 378 8.47 15.88 11.27
N SER A 379 8.42 16.19 12.58
CA SER A 379 9.60 16.36 13.41
C SER A 379 10.13 15.01 13.97
N PRO A 380 11.38 14.97 14.48
CA PRO A 380 11.91 13.80 15.17
C PRO A 380 11.17 13.43 16.47
N ASP A 381 10.37 14.35 17.02
CA ASP A 381 9.53 14.11 18.20
C ASP A 381 8.09 14.62 17.97
N PRO A 382 7.23 13.84 17.27
CA PRO A 382 5.84 14.21 17.00
C PRO A 382 4.96 14.31 18.24
N GLN A 383 5.38 13.75 19.38
CA GLN A 383 4.57 13.65 20.60
C GLN A 383 3.22 12.98 20.35
N TRP A 384 3.25 11.74 19.87
CA TRP A 384 2.04 10.94 19.61
C TRP A 384 1.23 10.71 20.88
N ILE A 385 -0.09 10.85 20.76
CA ILE A 385 -1.04 10.38 21.78
C ILE A 385 -0.97 8.85 21.80
N MET A 386 -0.67 8.31 22.97
CA MET A 386 -0.52 6.87 23.16
C MET A 386 -1.86 6.23 23.53
N GLY A 387 -2.10 5.01 23.05
CA GLY A 387 -3.20 4.16 23.46
C GLY A 387 -2.94 3.47 24.80
N SER A 388 -3.98 2.86 25.34
CA SER A 388 -3.95 2.02 26.55
C SER A 388 -3.05 0.79 26.40
N ASP A 389 -2.75 0.39 25.17
CA ASP A 389 -1.85 -0.71 24.80
C ASP A 389 -0.37 -0.30 24.75
N GLY A 390 -0.06 0.99 24.89
CA GLY A 390 1.31 1.51 24.84
C GLY A 390 1.84 1.80 23.44
N ASN A 391 1.02 1.70 22.39
CA ASN A 391 1.35 2.13 21.02
C ASN A 391 0.72 3.51 20.72
N PRO A 392 1.11 4.20 19.62
CA PRO A 392 0.35 5.36 19.16
C PRO A 392 -1.13 5.01 18.96
N TYR A 393 -2.02 5.82 19.53
CA TYR A 393 -3.46 5.62 19.42
C TYR A 393 -3.93 5.89 18.00
N VAL A 394 -4.69 4.96 17.41
CA VAL A 394 -5.30 5.11 16.09
C VAL A 394 -6.82 5.07 16.24
N LEU A 395 -7.49 6.11 15.75
CA LEU A 395 -8.96 6.19 15.73
C LEU A 395 -9.49 5.92 14.33
N ASP A 396 -10.31 4.87 14.21
CA ASP A 396 -11.21 4.72 13.06
C ASP A 396 -12.46 5.60 13.28
N VAL A 397 -12.44 6.79 12.67
CA VAL A 397 -13.57 7.74 12.75
C VAL A 397 -14.81 7.20 12.02
N VAL A 398 -14.62 6.37 10.98
CA VAL A 398 -15.73 5.81 10.20
C VAL A 398 -16.46 4.74 11.02
N ALA A 399 -15.76 3.98 11.86
CA ALA A 399 -16.37 3.06 12.82
C ALA A 399 -17.29 3.75 13.83
N LEU A 400 -17.14 5.07 14.05
CA LEU A 400 -18.01 5.86 14.93
C LEU A 400 -19.19 6.52 14.21
N ARG A 401 -19.39 6.26 12.91
CA ARG A 401 -20.44 6.89 12.07
C ARG A 401 -21.80 6.92 12.75
N ASP A 402 -22.29 5.80 13.27
CA ASP A 402 -23.65 5.71 13.84
C ASP A 402 -23.85 6.62 15.06
N ARG A 403 -22.76 6.96 15.75
CA ARG A 403 -22.78 7.88 16.90
C ARG A 403 -22.57 9.34 16.49
N LEU A 404 -21.74 9.58 15.47
CA LEU A 404 -21.34 10.92 15.05
C LEU A 404 -22.31 11.54 14.03
N ALA A 405 -22.91 10.75 13.14
CA ALA A 405 -23.83 11.24 12.12
C ALA A 405 -25.05 12.01 12.69
N PRO A 406 -25.67 11.60 13.81
CA PRO A 406 -26.72 12.41 14.45
C PRO A 406 -26.22 13.73 15.04
N ARG A 407 -24.94 13.82 15.44
CA ARG A 407 -24.34 15.01 16.04
C ARG A 407 -23.80 15.99 14.99
N VAL A 408 -23.39 15.47 13.83
CA VAL A 408 -22.93 16.25 12.68
C VAL A 408 -23.70 15.81 11.43
N PRO A 409 -24.95 16.26 11.27
CA PRO A 409 -25.79 15.84 10.16
C PRO A 409 -25.16 16.16 8.79
N GLY A 410 -25.14 15.16 7.92
CA GLY A 410 -24.59 15.28 6.57
C GLY A 410 -23.07 15.15 6.45
N ALA A 411 -22.35 14.84 7.55
CA ALA A 411 -20.91 14.59 7.50
C ALA A 411 -20.53 13.25 6.85
N PHE A 412 -21.44 12.28 6.82
CA PHE A 412 -21.18 10.94 6.29
C PHE A 412 -22.08 10.63 5.10
N ARG A 413 -21.57 9.88 4.12
CA ARG A 413 -22.33 9.34 2.98
C ARG A 413 -22.69 7.88 3.17
#